data_AF-A0A4D7JGC2-F1
#
_entry.id   AF-A0A4D7JGC2-F1
#
_cell.length_a   1.000
_cell.length_b   1.000
_cell.length_c   1.000
_cell.angle_alpha   90.00
_cell.angle_beta   90.00
_cell.angle_gamma   90.00
#
_symmetry.space_group_name_H-M   'P 1'
#
loop_
_entity.id
_entity.type
_entity.pdbx_description
1 polymer ?
#
loop_
_entity_poly.entity_id
_entity_poly.type
_entity_poly.pdbx_seq_one_letter_code
_entity_poly.pdbx_strand_id
1 'polypeptide(L)'
;MKAIEEIPEGKKTLVTIFNMFHHLEEEDAKKLLKRLSDQGHFILMVEPLDKSILQIFINILVTLILAPVFTLFVRPLRISRYVFSYIIPIVPLVTCFDGIFSVLRLYSVRHLKKITRNITGMSWTAGKLKFTFGKTIYLLGKPE
;
A
#
# COMPACT_ATOMS: atom_id res chain seq x y z
N MET A 1 12.71 -6.24 -1.97
CA MET A 1 13.54 -5.22 -2.65
C MET A 1 14.23 -5.72 -3.93
N LYS A 2 14.49 -7.03 -4.09
CA LYS A 2 15.03 -7.65 -5.33
C LYS A 2 14.37 -7.19 -6.65
N ALA A 3 13.04 -7.03 -6.67
CA ALA A 3 12.31 -6.68 -7.90
C ALA A 3 12.65 -5.30 -8.49
N ILE A 4 13.28 -4.40 -7.73
CA ILE A 4 13.66 -3.06 -8.22
C ILE A 4 15.10 -3.06 -8.78
N GLU A 5 15.86 -4.13 -8.53
CA GLU A 5 17.23 -4.29 -9.04
C GLU A 5 17.26 -4.89 -10.46
N GLU A 6 16.14 -5.43 -10.94
CA GLU A 6 16.01 -6.10 -12.25
C GLU A 6 15.43 -5.18 -13.35
N ILE A 7 15.34 -3.87 -13.12
CA ILE A 7 14.81 -2.95 -14.14
C ILE A 7 15.82 -2.85 -15.31
N PRO A 8 15.43 -3.20 -16.56
CA PRO A 8 16.36 -3.20 -17.68
C PRO A 8 16.93 -1.81 -17.96
N GLU A 9 18.25 -1.69 -18.02
CA GLU A 9 18.93 -0.44 -18.40
C GLU A 9 18.62 -0.06 -19.85
N GLY A 10 18.48 1.25 -20.11
CA GLY A 10 18.37 1.81 -21.46
C GLY A 10 16.96 1.81 -22.08
N LYS A 11 15.91 1.35 -21.39
CA LYS A 11 14.52 1.47 -21.85
C LYS A 11 13.66 2.30 -20.90
N LYS A 12 12.88 3.23 -21.45
CA LYS A 12 11.80 3.91 -20.72
C LYS A 12 10.71 2.90 -20.37
N THR A 13 10.69 2.46 -19.12
CA THR A 13 9.73 1.49 -18.56
C THR A 13 8.76 2.18 -17.61
N LEU A 14 7.53 1.67 -17.51
CA LEU A 14 6.59 2.01 -16.44
C LEU A 14 6.82 1.09 -15.24
N VAL A 15 7.24 1.68 -14.12
CA VAL A 15 7.40 1.01 -12.84
C VAL A 15 6.13 1.20 -12.02
N THR A 16 5.44 0.10 -11.74
CA THR A 16 4.23 0.12 -10.91
C THR A 16 4.51 -0.39 -9.50
N ILE A 17 4.09 0.36 -8.49
CA ILE A 17 4.26 0.02 -7.07
C ILE A 17 2.87 -0.05 -6.43
N PHE A 18 2.39 -1.25 -6.15
CA PHE A 18 1.07 -1.46 -5.54
C PHE A 18 1.19 -1.93 -4.09
N ASN A 19 0.46 -1.29 -3.19
CA ASN A 19 0.29 -1.73 -1.79
C ASN A 19 1.61 -2.06 -1.06
N MET A 20 2.65 -1.28 -1.33
CA MET A 20 4.01 -1.54 -0.83
C MET A 20 4.67 -0.28 -0.25
N PHE A 21 4.28 0.90 -0.75
CA PHE A 21 4.99 2.14 -0.46
C PHE A 21 4.92 2.51 1.03
N HIS A 22 3.82 2.15 1.71
CA HIS A 22 3.64 2.31 3.16
C HIS A 22 4.54 1.43 4.04
N HIS A 23 5.28 0.47 3.48
CA HIS A 23 6.31 -0.27 4.20
C HIS A 23 7.67 0.43 4.18
N LEU A 24 7.87 1.41 3.29
CA LEU A 24 9.12 2.16 3.19
C LEU A 24 9.13 3.29 4.20
N GLU A 25 10.27 3.49 4.85
CA GLU A 25 10.54 4.73 5.57
C GLU A 25 10.71 5.90 4.58
N GLU A 26 10.55 7.13 5.07
CA GLU A 26 10.54 8.32 4.20
C GLU A 26 11.87 8.45 3.42
N GLU A 27 12.99 8.09 4.04
CA GLU A 27 14.30 8.14 3.39
C GLU A 27 14.42 7.10 2.26
N ASP A 28 13.96 5.87 2.48
CA ASP A 28 13.98 4.81 1.47
C ASP A 28 13.01 5.10 0.34
N ALA A 29 11.84 5.64 0.65
CA ALA A 29 10.88 6.14 -0.33
C ALA A 29 11.50 7.21 -1.24
N LYS A 30 12.24 8.18 -0.67
CA LYS A 30 12.97 9.20 -1.44
C LYS A 30 14.06 8.60 -2.30
N LYS A 31 14.89 7.72 -1.74
CA LYS A 31 15.98 7.04 -2.47
C LYS A 31 15.43 6.25 -3.65
N LEU A 32 14.35 5.51 -3.44
CA LEU A 32 13.67 4.75 -4.49
C LEU A 32 13.16 5.66 -5.60
N LEU A 33 12.37 6.69 -5.27
CA LEU A 33 11.81 7.60 -6.27
C LEU A 33 12.89 8.38 -7.02
N LYS A 34 13.95 8.81 -6.32
CA LYS A 34 15.09 9.48 -6.94
C LYS A 34 15.82 8.56 -7.92
N ARG A 35 16.11 7.32 -7.54
CA ARG A 35 16.76 6.36 -8.45
C ARG A 35 15.94 6.15 -9.72
N LEU A 36 14.63 5.93 -9.58
CA LEU A 36 13.73 5.76 -10.72
C LEU A 36 13.64 7.03 -11.60
N SER A 37 13.77 8.20 -10.98
CA SER A 37 13.89 9.50 -11.66
C SER A 37 15.18 9.65 -12.45
N ASP A 38 16.32 9.34 -11.83
CA ASP A 38 17.64 9.41 -12.45
C ASP A 38 17.74 8.47 -13.66
N GLN A 39 16.98 7.36 -13.66
CA GLN A 39 16.87 6.40 -14.77
C GLN A 39 15.84 6.78 -15.85
N GLY A 40 15.06 7.85 -15.64
CA GLY A 40 14.04 8.29 -16.60
C GLY A 40 12.87 7.33 -16.77
N HIS A 41 12.49 6.59 -15.72
CA HIS A 41 11.34 5.68 -15.75
C HIS A 41 10.01 6.41 -15.47
N PHE A 42 8.92 5.93 -16.06
CA PHE A 42 7.58 6.33 -15.60
C PHE A 42 7.27 5.61 -14.29
N ILE A 43 6.61 6.27 -13.34
CA ILE A 43 6.30 5.70 -12.03
C ILE A 43 4.81 5.81 -11.78
N LEU A 44 4.17 4.70 -11.44
CA LEU A 44 2.82 4.66 -10.90
C LEU A 44 2.83 3.95 -9.56
N MET A 45 2.69 4.69 -8.48
CA MET A 45 2.48 4.14 -7.15
C MET A 45 1.02 4.27 -6.76
N VAL A 46 0.45 3.18 -6.24
CA VAL A 46 -0.96 3.09 -5.85
C VAL A 46 -1.07 2.37 -4.51
N GLU A 47 -1.69 3.04 -3.55
CA GLU A 47 -2.12 2.46 -2.29
C GLU A 47 -3.63 2.23 -2.33
N PRO A 48 -4.12 0.98 -2.18
CA PRO A 48 -5.54 0.65 -2.38
C PRO A 48 -6.46 1.25 -1.32
N LEU A 49 -5.89 1.85 -0.27
CA LEU A 49 -6.59 2.39 0.89
C LEU A 49 -6.36 3.89 1.01
N ASP A 50 -7.30 4.57 1.68
CA ASP A 50 -7.14 5.97 2.08
C ASP A 50 -6.70 6.08 3.54
N LYS A 51 -5.82 7.05 3.83
CA LYS A 51 -5.43 7.40 5.19
C LYS A 51 -6.53 8.21 5.88
N SER A 52 -7.61 7.53 6.28
CA SER A 52 -8.77 8.14 6.94
C SER A 52 -9.27 7.29 8.10
N ILE A 53 -9.90 7.94 9.09
CA ILE A 53 -10.52 7.26 10.24
C ILE A 53 -11.63 6.31 9.77
N LEU A 54 -12.39 6.71 8.74
CA LEU A 54 -13.41 5.85 8.13
C LEU A 54 -12.80 4.57 7.56
N GLN A 55 -11.64 4.66 6.92
CA GLN A 55 -10.93 3.46 6.42
C GLN A 55 -10.50 2.53 7.55
N ILE A 56 -10.02 3.09 8.68
CA ILE A 56 -9.68 2.31 9.87
C ILE A 56 -10.93 1.58 10.39
N PHE A 57 -12.06 2.28 10.51
CA PHE A 57 -13.32 1.68 10.96
C PHE A 57 -13.80 0.56 10.03
N ILE A 58 -13.77 0.79 8.72
CA ILE A 58 -14.10 -0.23 7.71
C ILE A 58 -13.18 -1.44 7.87
N ASN A 59 -11.88 -1.21 8.07
CA ASN A 59 -10.93 -2.30 8.22
C ASN A 59 -11.17 -3.13 9.50
N ILE A 60 -11.51 -2.48 10.61
CA ILE A 60 -11.93 -3.16 11.85
C ILE A 60 -13.17 -4.03 11.59
N LEU A 61 -14.18 -3.49 10.90
CA LEU A 61 -15.40 -4.22 10.59
C LEU A 61 -15.13 -5.45 9.71
N VAL A 62 -14.34 -5.27 8.64
CA VAL A 62 -13.98 -6.35 7.71
C VAL A 62 -13.17 -7.42 8.43
N THR A 63 -12.18 -7.05 9.25
CA THR A 63 -11.28 -8.02 9.90
C THR A 63 -11.89 -8.73 11.10
N LEU A 64 -12.72 -8.06 11.90
CA LEU A 64 -13.33 -8.69 13.08
C LEU A 64 -14.62 -9.44 12.78
N ILE A 65 -15.36 -9.06 11.71
CA ILE A 65 -16.64 -9.70 11.38
C ILE A 65 -16.53 -10.55 10.12
N LEU A 66 -16.12 -9.96 9.00
CA LEU A 66 -16.14 -10.67 7.72
C LEU A 66 -15.02 -11.71 7.61
N ALA A 67 -13.82 -11.44 8.14
CA ALA A 67 -12.72 -12.39 8.04
C ALA A 67 -13.01 -13.71 8.76
N PRO A 68 -13.58 -13.76 9.99
CA PRO A 68 -14.05 -15.01 10.58
C PRO A 68 -15.13 -15.71 9.77
N VAL A 69 -16.06 -14.99 9.12
CA VAL A 69 -17.06 -15.63 8.24
C VAL A 69 -16.39 -16.27 7.03
N PHE A 70 -15.48 -15.56 6.36
CA PHE A 70 -14.77 -16.10 5.19
C PHE A 70 -13.80 -17.22 5.55
N THR A 71 -13.27 -17.22 6.78
CA THR A 71 -12.37 -18.27 7.31
C THR A 71 -12.99 -19.67 7.18
N LEU A 72 -14.32 -19.81 7.23
CA LEU A 72 -15.03 -21.08 7.03
C LEU A 72 -14.77 -21.71 5.65
N PHE A 73 -14.48 -20.90 4.64
CA PHE A 73 -14.28 -21.33 3.25
C PHE A 73 -12.80 -21.47 2.85
N VAL A 74 -11.88 -20.99 3.69
CA VAL A 74 -10.44 -21.06 3.39
C VAL A 74 -9.96 -22.50 3.60
N ARG A 75 -9.21 -23.05 2.63
CA ARG A 75 -8.58 -24.37 2.74
C ARG A 75 -7.06 -24.26 3.00
N PRO A 76 -6.41 -25.28 3.60
CA PRO A 76 -7.00 -26.48 4.21
C PRO A 76 -7.74 -26.16 5.53
N LEU A 77 -8.76 -26.97 5.86
CA LEU A 77 -9.53 -26.84 7.10
C LEU A 77 -8.69 -27.39 8.27
N ARG A 78 -8.00 -26.50 8.98
CA ARG A 78 -7.20 -26.86 10.16
C ARG A 78 -8.00 -26.54 11.42
N ILE A 79 -8.11 -27.50 12.35
CA ILE A 79 -8.81 -27.32 13.63
C ILE A 79 -8.28 -26.08 14.36
N SER A 80 -6.96 -25.88 14.37
CA SER A 80 -6.32 -24.70 14.99
C SER A 80 -6.86 -23.38 14.45
N ARG A 81 -7.20 -23.30 13.16
CA ARG A 81 -7.80 -22.09 12.57
C ARG A 81 -9.16 -21.79 13.21
N TYR A 82 -10.04 -22.79 13.34
CA TYR A 82 -11.35 -22.59 13.96
C TYR A 82 -11.20 -22.21 15.44
N VAL A 83 -10.30 -22.87 16.18
CA VAL A 83 -10.03 -22.52 17.58
C VAL A 83 -9.58 -21.06 17.70
N PHE A 84 -8.62 -20.63 16.87
CA PHE A 84 -8.05 -19.28 16.95
C PHE A 84 -8.84 -18.18 16.21
N SER A 85 -9.91 -18.54 15.49
CA SER A 85 -10.80 -17.60 14.81
C SER A 85 -12.13 -17.42 15.55
N TYR A 86 -12.61 -18.42 16.30
CA TYR A 86 -13.94 -18.37 16.96
C TYR A 86 -13.91 -18.54 18.47
N ILE A 87 -13.05 -19.41 19.02
CA ILE A 87 -13.01 -19.67 20.48
C ILE A 87 -12.11 -18.65 21.16
N ILE A 88 -10.88 -18.54 20.67
CA ILE A 88 -9.88 -17.59 21.14
C ILE A 88 -9.52 -16.73 19.93
N PRO A 89 -10.17 -15.59 19.68
CA PRO A 89 -10.14 -14.86 18.41
C PRO A 89 -8.81 -14.12 18.14
N ILE A 90 -7.67 -14.79 18.34
CA ILE A 90 -6.32 -14.26 18.12
C ILE A 90 -6.13 -13.86 16.66
N VAL A 91 -6.57 -14.70 15.72
CA VAL A 91 -6.41 -14.43 14.28
C VAL A 91 -7.09 -13.12 13.87
N PRO A 92 -8.41 -12.92 14.11
CA PRO A 92 -9.05 -11.67 13.72
C PRO A 92 -8.49 -10.46 14.48
N LEU A 93 -8.11 -10.60 15.76
CA LEU A 93 -7.53 -9.49 16.53
C LEU A 93 -6.16 -9.05 15.99
N VAL A 94 -5.26 -10.00 15.73
CA VAL A 94 -3.92 -9.70 15.18
C VAL A 94 -4.03 -9.15 13.76
N THR A 95 -4.94 -9.70 12.94
CA THR A 95 -5.20 -9.20 11.58
C THR A 95 -5.76 -7.79 11.61
N CYS A 96 -6.69 -7.50 12.53
CA CYS A 96 -7.24 -6.17 12.73
C CYS A 96 -6.15 -5.17 13.14
N PHE A 97 -5.31 -5.54 14.11
CA PHE A 97 -4.18 -4.73 14.54
C PHE A 97 -3.22 -4.43 13.38
N ASP A 98 -2.78 -5.44 12.65
CA ASP A 98 -1.90 -5.27 11.48
C ASP A 98 -2.51 -4.31 10.45
N GLY A 99 -3.80 -4.51 10.14
CA GLY A 99 -4.53 -3.65 9.23
C GLY A 99 -4.64 -2.19 9.70
N ILE A 100 -4.85 -1.93 10.99
CA ILE A 100 -4.85 -0.56 11.55
C ILE A 100 -3.49 0.09 11.31
N PHE A 101 -2.40 -0.61 11.65
CA PHE A 101 -1.05 -0.07 11.49
C PHE A 101 -0.65 0.10 10.02
N SER A 102 -1.13 -0.75 9.11
CA SER A 102 -0.96 -0.55 7.66
C SER A 102 -1.58 0.78 7.22
N VAL A 103 -2.84 1.06 7.59
CA VAL A 103 -3.51 2.34 7.26
C VAL A 103 -2.79 3.54 7.87
N LEU A 104 -2.30 3.43 9.10
CA LEU A 104 -1.57 4.51 9.76
C LEU A 104 -0.22 4.82 9.09
N ARG A 105 0.43 3.83 8.48
CA ARG A 105 1.70 4.01 7.76
C ARG A 105 1.55 4.56 6.34
N LEU A 106 0.34 4.56 5.77
CA LEU A 106 0.10 5.14 4.46
C LEU A 106 0.65 6.57 4.36
N TYR A 107 1.26 6.89 3.23
CA TYR A 107 1.65 8.26 2.91
C TYR A 107 0.42 9.05 2.44
N SER A 108 0.15 10.19 3.09
CA SER A 108 -0.89 11.09 2.62
C SER A 108 -0.48 11.77 1.32
N VAL A 109 -1.45 12.25 0.52
CA VAL A 109 -1.15 13.04 -0.69
C VAL A 109 -0.24 14.23 -0.38
N ARG A 110 -0.42 14.88 0.78
CA ARG A 110 0.45 15.99 1.22
C ARG A 110 1.88 15.53 1.47
N HIS A 111 2.06 14.36 2.11
CA HIS A 111 3.39 13.79 2.32
C HIS A 111 4.05 13.36 1.02
N LEU A 112 3.31 12.73 0.09
CA LEU A 112 3.84 12.37 -1.22
C LEU A 112 4.34 13.61 -1.98
N LYS A 113 3.54 14.69 -2.01
CA LYS A 113 3.97 15.97 -2.59
C LYS A 113 5.21 16.54 -1.92
N LYS A 114 5.34 16.41 -0.60
CA LYS A 114 6.52 16.86 0.16
C LYS A 114 7.77 16.05 -0.21
N ILE A 115 7.62 14.72 -0.31
CA ILE A 115 8.70 13.78 -0.65
C ILE A 115 9.22 14.05 -2.07
N THR A 116 8.32 14.27 -3.03
CA THR A 116 8.70 14.45 -4.44
C THR A 116 9.14 15.87 -4.79
N ARG A 117 8.94 16.86 -3.90
CA ARG A 117 9.22 18.28 -4.18
C ARG A 117 10.65 18.56 -4.65
N ASN A 118 11.62 17.81 -4.13
CA ASN A 118 13.04 18.00 -4.42
C ASN A 118 13.60 16.97 -5.40
N ILE A 119 12.74 16.17 -6.04
CA ILE A 119 13.15 15.17 -7.04
C ILE A 119 12.89 15.77 -8.43
N THR A 120 13.97 16.24 -9.06
CA THR A 120 13.97 16.94 -10.35
C THR A 120 13.98 15.98 -11.55
N GLY A 121 13.65 16.47 -12.74
CA GLY A 121 13.62 15.67 -13.98
C GLY A 121 12.33 14.86 -14.15
N MET A 122 11.30 15.15 -13.34
CA MET A 122 10.00 14.53 -13.38
C MET A 122 8.87 15.50 -13.09
N SER A 123 7.77 15.34 -13.81
CA SER A 123 6.46 15.90 -13.48
C SER A 123 5.72 14.95 -12.53
N TRP A 124 5.54 15.39 -11.28
CA TRP A 124 4.87 14.61 -10.23
C TRP A 124 3.41 15.00 -10.04
N THR A 125 2.51 14.02 -10.02
CA THR A 125 1.09 14.19 -9.70
C THR A 125 0.68 13.23 -8.60
N ALA A 126 0.29 13.75 -7.44
CA ALA A 126 -0.24 12.95 -6.33
C ALA A 126 -1.71 13.30 -6.07
N GLY A 127 -2.54 12.29 -5.84
CA GLY A 127 -3.98 12.48 -5.66
C GLY A 127 -4.67 11.31 -4.99
N LYS A 128 -6.00 11.40 -4.95
CA LYS A 128 -6.88 10.31 -4.53
C LYS A 128 -7.88 10.04 -5.64
N LEU A 129 -8.19 8.76 -5.88
CA LEU A 129 -9.28 8.35 -6.75
C LEU A 129 -10.35 7.66 -5.93
N LYS A 130 -11.61 7.98 -6.20
CA LYS A 130 -12.76 7.25 -5.64
C LYS A 130 -13.08 6.07 -6.54
N PHE A 131 -13.44 4.95 -5.94
CA PHE A 131 -14.00 3.78 -6.62
C PHE A 131 -15.17 3.23 -5.81
N THR A 132 -15.87 2.22 -6.34
CA THR A 132 -17.12 1.69 -5.79
C THR A 132 -17.08 1.39 -4.28
N PHE A 133 -15.95 0.89 -3.79
CA PHE A 133 -15.80 0.43 -2.41
C PHE A 133 -14.79 1.23 -1.58
N GLY A 134 -14.37 2.42 -2.05
CA GLY A 134 -13.45 3.23 -1.26
C GLY A 134 -12.69 4.30 -2.05
N LYS A 135 -11.50 4.61 -1.54
CA LYS A 135 -10.59 5.59 -2.11
C LYS A 135 -9.19 5.00 -2.14
N THR A 136 -8.47 5.27 -3.21
CA THR A 136 -7.07 4.91 -3.37
C THR A 136 -6.22 6.17 -3.42
N ILE A 137 -5.02 6.13 -2.84
CA ILE A 137 -4.01 7.18 -2.96
C ILE A 137 -3.07 6.78 -4.09
N TYR A 138 -2.72 7.73 -4.96
CA TYR A 138 -1.76 7.48 -6.03
C TYR A 138 -0.68 8.56 -6.12
N LEU A 139 0.47 8.18 -6.67
CA LEU A 139 1.53 9.05 -7.15
C LEU A 139 1.93 8.62 -8.56
N LEU A 140 1.90 9.58 -9.47
CA LEU A 140 2.35 9.43 -10.85
C LEU A 140 3.60 10.30 -11.04
N GLY A 141 4.69 9.69 -11.50
CA GLY A 141 5.91 10.37 -11.94
C GLY A 141 6.08 10.18 -13.44
N LYS A 142 6.14 11.28 -14.19
CA LYS A 142 6.45 11.27 -15.62
C LYS A 142 7.80 11.94 -15.84
N PRO A 143 8.78 11.30 -16.49
CA PRO A 143 10.00 11.97 -16.93
C PRO A 143 9.66 13.20 -17.77
N GLU A 144 10.39 14.28 -17.56
CA GLU A 144 10.33 15.48 -18.42
C GLU A 144 10.90 15.22 -19.82
#